data_AF-A0AAZ3Q6T5-F1
#
_entry.id   AF-A0AAZ3Q6T5-F1
#
_cell.length_a   1.000
_cell.length_b   1.000
_cell.length_c   1.000
_cell.angle_alpha   90.00
_cell.angle_beta   90.00
_cell.angle_gamma   90.00
#
_symmetry.space_group_name_H-M   'P 1'
#
loop_
_entity.id
_entity.type
_entity.pdbx_description
1 polymer ?
#
loop_
_entity_poly.entity_id
_entity_poly.type
_entity_poly.pdbx_seq_one_letter_code
_entity_poly.pdbx_strand_id
1 'polypeptide(L)'
;MICNLLKLLLPPPPPTGLTLGGAMAQELGNKVPFCPMVGSEVYSSEIKKTEVLMENFRRAIGLRIKETKEVYEGEVTELTPCETENPMGGYGKTISHVIIGLKTGKGTKQLKLDPSIYDSLQKECVEAGDVIYIEANSGAVKRQGRCDTFATEFDLEAEEYVPLPKGDVHKKNEIIQDIPLHDLDIANARPQGAEINKVVNCYIDQGVAELVPGVLFVDEVHMLDIECFTYLKLLLPCPSTCVVTGCVTENRVCVI
;
A
#
# COMPACT_ATOMS: atom_id res chain seq x y z
N MET A 1 17.29 18.21 -25.93
CA MET A 1 16.72 18.15 -24.58
C MET A 1 15.61 17.13 -24.62
N ILE A 2 15.83 15.90 -24.19
CA ILE A 2 14.86 14.93 -23.66
C ILE A 2 15.70 13.72 -23.22
N CYS A 3 15.41 13.27 -22.01
CA CYS A 3 15.97 12.11 -21.31
C CYS A 3 17.45 12.23 -20.93
N ASN A 4 17.67 12.69 -19.69
CA ASN A 4 18.77 12.20 -18.85
C ASN A 4 18.66 10.68 -18.77
N LEU A 5 19.20 9.99 -19.77
CA LEU A 5 19.29 8.54 -19.83
C LEU A 5 20.19 8.13 -18.66
N LEU A 6 19.58 7.55 -17.63
CA LEU A 6 20.29 6.77 -16.63
C LEU A 6 21.02 5.66 -17.39
N LYS A 7 22.30 5.90 -17.68
CA LYS A 7 23.15 5.00 -18.43
C LYS A 7 23.58 3.90 -17.47
N LEU A 8 22.68 2.98 -17.15
CA LEU A 8 23.01 1.78 -16.38
C LEU A 8 23.93 0.92 -17.27
N LEU A 9 25.24 1.03 -17.04
CA LEU A 9 26.24 0.21 -17.70
C LEU A 9 26.19 -1.17 -17.02
N LEU A 10 25.26 -2.02 -17.44
CA LEU A 10 25.15 -3.38 -16.90
C LEU A 10 26.40 -4.20 -17.32
N PRO A 11 26.99 -4.99 -16.41
CA PRO A 11 28.03 -5.96 -16.77
C PRO A 11 27.50 -6.96 -17.81
N PRO A 12 28.38 -7.65 -18.58
CA PRO A 12 27.96 -8.56 -19.64
C PRO A 12 26.97 -9.61 -19.09
N PRO A 13 25.80 -9.79 -19.73
CA PRO A 13 24.73 -10.59 -19.14
C PRO A 13 25.08 -12.09 -19.14
N PRO A 14 24.66 -12.85 -18.10
CA PRO A 14 24.53 -14.30 -18.19
C PRO A 14 23.48 -14.67 -19.28
N PRO A 15 23.46 -15.92 -19.77
CA PRO A 15 22.75 -16.32 -21.00
C PRO A 15 21.21 -16.24 -20.99
N THR A 16 20.57 -15.65 -19.96
CA THR A 16 19.11 -15.56 -19.81
C THR A 16 18.66 -14.13 -19.46
N GLY A 17 17.77 -13.52 -20.26
CA GLY A 17 17.29 -12.14 -20.10
C GLY A 17 16.56 -11.86 -18.77
N LEU A 18 15.81 -12.84 -18.27
CA LEU A 18 15.14 -12.80 -16.96
C LEU A 18 16.08 -12.48 -15.78
N THR A 19 17.34 -12.91 -15.83
CA THR A 19 18.31 -12.67 -14.74
C THR A 19 18.74 -11.19 -14.67
N LEU A 20 18.73 -10.49 -15.81
CA LEU A 20 19.12 -9.09 -15.90
C LEU A 20 18.00 -8.16 -15.41
N GLY A 21 16.75 -8.46 -15.77
CA GLY A 21 15.58 -7.74 -15.27
C GLY A 21 15.47 -7.80 -13.74
N GLY A 22 15.73 -8.98 -13.15
CA GLY A 22 15.79 -9.14 -11.70
C GLY A 22 16.87 -8.29 -11.01
N ALA A 23 18.06 -8.20 -11.61
CA ALA A 23 19.15 -7.36 -11.09
C ALA A 23 18.79 -5.86 -11.15
N MET A 24 18.15 -5.40 -12.23
CA MET A 24 17.66 -4.02 -12.34
C MET A 24 16.56 -3.72 -11.32
N ALA A 25 15.62 -4.64 -11.11
CA ALA A 25 14.57 -4.49 -10.11
C ALA A 25 15.16 -4.35 -8.70
N GLN A 26 16.22 -5.12 -8.40
CA GLN A 26 16.92 -5.05 -7.11
C GLN A 26 17.65 -3.71 -6.91
N GLU A 27 18.27 -3.14 -7.95
CA GLU A 27 18.91 -1.81 -7.86
C GLU A 27 17.90 -0.66 -7.73
N LEU A 28 16.79 -0.73 -8.46
CA LEU A 28 15.72 0.28 -8.38
C LEU A 28 15.03 0.28 -7.01
N GLY A 29 15.00 -0.88 -6.35
CA GLY A 29 14.40 -1.08 -5.05
C GLY A 29 12.87 -0.96 -5.05
N ASN A 30 12.27 -1.09 -3.86
CA ASN A 30 10.81 -1.21 -3.71
C ASN A 30 10.03 0.10 -3.93
N LYS A 31 10.72 1.21 -4.21
CA LYS A 31 10.11 2.54 -4.37
C LYS A 31 9.77 2.89 -5.82
N VAL A 32 10.29 2.13 -6.78
CA VAL A 32 10.06 2.36 -8.21
C VAL A 32 9.34 1.14 -8.76
N PRO A 33 8.16 1.30 -9.38
CA PRO A 33 7.46 0.18 -9.99
C PRO A 33 8.31 -0.42 -11.12
N PHE A 34 8.44 -1.74 -11.13
CA PHE A 34 9.17 -2.48 -12.15
C PHE A 34 8.27 -3.57 -12.70
N CYS A 35 7.97 -3.51 -14.00
CA CYS A 35 7.09 -4.44 -14.68
C CYS A 35 7.89 -5.22 -15.74
N PRO A 36 8.30 -6.47 -15.47
CA PRO A 36 8.84 -7.35 -16.49
C PRO A 36 7.70 -7.94 -17.33
N MET A 37 7.86 -7.95 -18.65
CA MET A 37 7.00 -8.66 -19.59
C MET A 37 7.84 -9.39 -20.64
N VAL A 38 7.35 -10.50 -21.17
CA VAL A 38 7.98 -11.20 -22.30
C VAL A 38 7.32 -10.75 -23.60
N GLY A 39 8.10 -10.53 -24.65
CA GLY A 39 7.61 -10.06 -25.96
C GLY A 39 6.54 -10.96 -26.56
N SER A 40 6.55 -12.26 -26.27
CA SER A 40 5.51 -13.20 -26.72
C SER A 40 4.14 -13.01 -26.03
N GLU A 41 4.08 -12.36 -24.86
CA GLU A 41 2.83 -12.18 -24.09
C GLU A 41 1.83 -11.26 -24.78
N VAL A 42 2.28 -10.41 -25.71
CA VAL A 42 1.38 -9.51 -26.45
C VAL A 42 0.45 -10.27 -27.41
N TYR A 43 0.79 -11.51 -27.77
CA TYR A 43 -0.01 -12.35 -28.65
C TYR A 43 -1.03 -13.14 -27.85
N SER A 44 -2.22 -12.55 -27.69
CA SER A 44 -3.39 -13.20 -27.10
C SER A 44 -4.50 -13.41 -28.13
N SER A 45 -5.27 -14.49 -27.97
CA SER A 45 -6.47 -14.74 -28.77
C SER A 45 -7.70 -13.95 -28.28
N GLU A 46 -7.68 -13.54 -27.01
CA GLU A 46 -8.83 -12.91 -26.34
C GLU A 46 -8.71 -11.38 -26.27
N ILE A 47 -7.48 -10.88 -26.19
CA ILE A 47 -7.18 -9.46 -25.95
C ILE A 47 -6.32 -8.92 -27.09
N LYS A 48 -6.57 -7.66 -27.49
CA LYS A 48 -5.79 -6.98 -28.53
C LYS A 48 -4.36 -6.70 -28.04
N LYS A 49 -3.37 -6.82 -28.94
CA LYS A 49 -1.95 -6.51 -28.67
C LYS A 49 -1.75 -5.15 -27.98
N THR A 50 -2.45 -4.12 -28.44
CA THR A 50 -2.38 -2.77 -27.87
C THR A 50 -2.90 -2.69 -26.45
N GLU A 51 -3.91 -3.49 -26.09
CA GLU A 51 -4.44 -3.51 -24.73
C GLU A 51 -3.51 -4.25 -23.78
N VAL A 52 -2.92 -5.38 -24.19
CA VAL A 52 -1.89 -6.07 -23.39
C VAL A 52 -0.70 -5.14 -23.11
N LEU A 53 -0.26 -4.37 -24.12
CA LEU A 53 0.79 -3.37 -23.94
C LEU A 53 0.37 -2.24 -23.00
N MET A 54 -0.87 -1.74 -23.14
CA MET A 54 -1.38 -0.68 -22.28
C MET A 54 -1.53 -1.13 -20.82
N GLU A 55 -1.94 -2.37 -20.60
CA GLU A 55 -2.07 -2.97 -19.27
C GLU A 55 -0.70 -3.03 -18.56
N ASN A 56 0.32 -3.54 -19.25
CA ASN A 56 1.69 -3.56 -18.73
C ASN A 56 2.26 -2.15 -18.52
N PHE A 57 1.90 -1.20 -19.38
CA PHE A 57 2.26 0.20 -19.20
C PHE A 57 1.64 0.80 -17.93
N ARG A 58 0.36 0.49 -17.66
CA ARG A 58 -0.35 0.89 -16.43
C ARG A 58 0.21 0.22 -15.18
N ARG A 59 0.74 -1.00 -15.29
CA ARG A 59 1.45 -1.68 -14.18
C ARG A 59 2.80 -1.04 -13.87
N ALA A 60 3.47 -0.51 -14.90
CA ALA A 60 4.74 0.19 -14.73
C ALA A 60 4.57 1.59 -14.10
N ILE A 61 3.39 2.22 -14.17
CA ILE A 61 3.16 3.55 -13.55
C ILE A 61 2.59 3.36 -12.14
N GLY A 62 3.22 3.99 -11.16
CA GLY A 62 2.75 4.04 -9.78
C GLY A 62 2.09 5.37 -9.45
N LEU A 63 1.13 5.33 -8.55
CA LEU A 63 0.60 6.49 -7.84
C LEU A 63 1.08 6.41 -6.39
N ARG A 64 1.86 7.40 -5.97
CA ARG A 64 2.35 7.54 -4.59
C ARG A 64 1.43 8.47 -3.82
N ILE A 65 0.68 7.90 -2.90
CA ILE A 65 -0.21 8.65 -2.01
C ILE A 65 0.53 8.87 -0.69
N LYS A 66 0.63 10.13 -0.26
CA LYS A 66 1.18 10.49 1.05
C LYS A 66 0.02 10.88 1.95
N GLU A 67 -0.34 9.99 2.87
CA GLU A 67 -1.41 10.22 3.83
C GLU A 67 -0.81 10.36 5.23
N THR A 68 -1.21 11.40 5.96
CA THR A 68 -0.89 11.48 7.39
C THR A 68 -1.99 10.78 8.17
N LYS A 69 -1.66 9.64 8.79
CA LYS A 69 -2.57 8.93 9.68
C LYS A 69 -2.28 9.29 11.13
N GLU A 70 -3.33 9.65 11.85
CA GLU A 70 -3.29 9.83 13.30
C GLU A 70 -3.58 8.50 13.98
N VAL A 71 -2.66 8.06 14.83
CA VAL A 71 -2.69 6.74 15.45
C VAL A 71 -2.51 6.87 16.96
N TYR A 72 -3.23 6.04 17.70
CA TYR A 72 -3.10 5.90 19.13
C TYR A 72 -2.58 4.51 19.43
N GLU A 73 -1.44 4.44 20.12
CA GLU A 73 -0.76 3.19 20.44
C GLU A 73 -0.41 3.19 21.93
N GLY A 74 -0.69 2.08 22.61
CA GLY A 74 -0.38 1.95 24.02
C GLY A 74 -0.94 0.68 24.64
N GLU A 75 -0.43 0.38 25.83
CA GLU A 75 -0.99 -0.61 26.75
C GLU A 75 -2.33 -0.10 27.30
N VAL A 76 -3.37 -0.93 27.25
CA VAL A 76 -4.68 -0.62 27.81
C VAL A 76 -4.63 -0.71 29.33
N THR A 77 -4.81 0.42 30.02
CA THR A 77 -4.86 0.45 31.49
C THR A 77 -6.27 0.25 32.02
N GLU A 78 -7.26 0.78 31.31
CA GLU A 78 -8.67 0.70 31.69
C GLU A 78 -9.55 0.75 30.44
N LEU A 79 -10.64 -0.01 30.47
CA LEU A 79 -11.65 -0.06 29.42
C LEU A 79 -13.02 0.03 30.10
N THR A 80 -13.64 1.21 30.07
CA THR A 80 -14.94 1.45 30.72
C THR A 80 -15.99 1.89 29.70
N PRO A 81 -16.95 1.02 29.33
CA PRO A 81 -18.08 1.41 28.51
C PRO A 81 -19.09 2.25 29.31
N CYS A 82 -19.51 3.40 28.78
CA CYS A 82 -20.52 4.26 29.38
C CYS A 82 -21.89 4.02 28.75
N GLU A 83 -22.76 3.32 29.46
CA GLU A 83 -24.14 3.05 29.06
C GLU A 83 -25.05 4.24 29.39
N THR A 84 -25.95 4.60 28.48
CA THR A 84 -27.02 5.57 28.72
C THR A 84 -28.39 4.95 28.48
N GLU A 85 -29.41 5.48 29.16
CA GLU A 85 -30.79 5.10 28.92
C GLU A 85 -31.21 5.51 27.51
N ASN A 86 -31.90 4.60 26.82
CA ASN A 86 -32.22 4.74 25.41
C ASN A 86 -33.35 5.79 25.23
N PRO A 87 -33.13 6.89 24.47
CA PRO A 87 -34.13 7.96 24.31
C PRO A 87 -35.46 7.49 23.68
N MET A 88 -35.44 6.34 22.99
CA MET A 88 -36.59 5.76 22.28
C MET A 88 -37.41 4.76 23.11
N GLY A 89 -37.19 4.66 24.43
CA GLY A 89 -38.10 3.96 25.35
C GLY A 89 -38.12 2.42 25.22
N GLY A 90 -37.13 1.82 24.54
CA GLY A 90 -36.97 0.36 24.46
C GLY A 90 -36.15 -0.20 25.63
N TYR A 91 -36.51 -1.40 26.10
CA TYR A 91 -35.68 -2.19 27.01
C TYR A 91 -34.37 -2.57 26.31
N GLY A 92 -33.33 -1.79 26.55
CA GLY A 92 -31.99 -2.06 26.05
C GLY A 92 -31.06 -0.92 26.44
N LYS A 93 -29.98 -1.25 27.16
CA LYS A 93 -28.93 -0.28 27.46
C LYS A 93 -28.16 0.00 26.16
N THR A 94 -27.98 1.26 25.81
CA THR A 94 -27.20 1.64 24.63
C THR A 94 -25.90 2.26 25.09
N ILE A 95 -24.78 1.83 24.51
CA ILE A 95 -23.45 2.38 24.82
C ILE A 95 -23.36 3.76 24.16
N SER A 96 -23.11 4.78 24.96
CA SER A 96 -23.00 6.17 24.49
C SER A 96 -21.58 6.53 24.06
N HIS A 97 -20.59 6.04 24.79
CA HIS A 97 -19.16 6.20 24.51
C HIS A 97 -18.37 5.22 25.36
N VAL A 98 -17.11 5.00 24.99
CA VAL A 98 -16.17 4.18 25.77
C VAL A 98 -15.02 5.05 26.22
N ILE A 99 -14.64 4.94 27.49
CA ILE A 99 -13.44 5.56 28.01
C ILE A 99 -12.35 4.49 28.03
N ILE A 100 -11.26 4.75 27.31
CA ILE A 100 -10.07 3.89 27.31
C ILE A 100 -8.88 4.67 27.86
N GLY A 101 -8.14 4.07 28.78
CA GLY A 101 -6.84 4.57 29.22
C GLY A 101 -5.74 3.85 28.47
N LEU A 102 -4.85 4.61 27.83
CA LEU A 102 -3.68 4.07 27.14
C LEU A 102 -2.39 4.56 27.81
N LYS A 103 -1.44 3.66 27.96
CA LYS A 103 -0.13 3.90 28.57
C LYS A 103 1.00 3.56 27.61
N THR A 104 2.02 4.40 27.63
CA THR A 104 3.27 4.22 26.90
C THR A 104 4.46 4.50 27.82
N GLY A 105 5.68 4.25 27.36
CA GLY A 105 6.88 4.54 28.12
C GLY A 105 7.08 6.03 28.47
N LYS A 106 6.44 6.98 27.75
CA LYS A 106 6.54 8.41 28.04
C LYS A 106 5.40 8.96 28.90
N GLY A 107 4.22 8.35 28.87
CA GLY A 107 3.06 8.86 29.60
C GLY A 107 1.77 8.09 29.36
N THR A 108 0.73 8.49 30.06
CA THR A 108 -0.63 7.94 29.99
C THR A 108 -1.59 8.95 29.40
N LYS A 109 -2.61 8.48 28.68
CA LYS A 109 -3.67 9.32 28.11
C LYS A 109 -5.00 8.58 28.15
N GLN A 110 -6.03 9.25 28.66
CA GLN A 110 -7.41 8.77 28.57
C GLN A 110 -8.06 9.33 27.30
N LEU A 111 -8.77 8.48 26.58
CA LEU A 111 -9.47 8.79 25.34
C LEU A 111 -10.94 8.42 25.49
N LYS A 112 -11.79 9.27 24.92
CA LYS A 112 -13.22 9.00 24.75
C LYS A 112 -13.45 8.55 23.31
N LEU A 113 -13.90 7.31 23.15
CA LEU A 113 -14.13 6.66 21.87
C LEU A 113 -15.62 6.55 21.55
N ASP A 114 -15.94 6.58 20.26
CA ASP A 114 -17.29 6.34 19.76
C ASP A 114 -17.74 4.89 20.00
N PRO A 115 -19.06 4.65 20.15
CA PRO A 115 -19.61 3.30 20.36
C PRO A 115 -19.21 2.30 19.27
N SER A 116 -19.00 2.72 18.03
CA SER A 116 -18.58 1.84 16.93
C SER A 116 -17.21 1.20 17.14
N ILE A 117 -16.33 1.87 17.89
CA ILE A 117 -14.99 1.36 18.21
C ILE A 117 -15.08 0.27 19.28
N TYR A 118 -16.10 0.31 20.16
CA TYR A 118 -16.36 -0.74 21.14
C TYR A 118 -16.58 -2.10 20.50
N ASP A 119 -17.38 -2.16 19.43
CA ASP A 119 -17.63 -3.40 18.70
C ASP A 119 -16.33 -3.99 18.13
N SER A 120 -15.39 -3.13 17.72
CA SER A 120 -14.07 -3.54 17.21
C SER A 120 -13.16 -4.04 18.33
N LEU A 121 -13.17 -3.37 19.49
CA LEU A 121 -12.45 -3.81 20.69
C LEU A 121 -12.94 -5.17 21.18
N GLN A 122 -14.25 -5.42 21.13
CA GLN A 122 -14.83 -6.70 21.52
C GLN A 122 -14.51 -7.83 20.53
N LYS A 123 -14.45 -7.53 19.23
CA LYS A 123 -14.05 -8.51 18.19
C LYS A 123 -12.59 -8.92 18.31
N GLU A 124 -11.72 -7.99 18.64
CA GLU A 124 -10.29 -8.22 18.85
C GLU A 124 -9.97 -8.78 20.24
N CYS A 125 -10.99 -9.02 21.08
CA CYS A 125 -10.86 -9.52 22.45
C CYS A 125 -9.84 -8.72 23.27
N VAL A 126 -9.93 -7.39 23.22
CA VAL A 126 -9.00 -6.50 23.92
C VAL A 126 -9.30 -6.46 25.42
N GLU A 127 -8.27 -6.72 26.22
CA GLU A 127 -8.32 -6.68 27.68
C GLU A 127 -7.35 -5.62 28.24
N ALA A 128 -7.52 -5.30 29.53
CA ALA A 128 -6.54 -4.47 30.24
C ALA A 128 -5.20 -5.22 30.35
N GLY A 129 -4.12 -4.58 29.93
CA GLY A 129 -2.78 -5.17 29.81
C GLY A 129 -2.36 -5.51 28.38
N ASP A 130 -3.28 -5.44 27.41
CA ASP A 130 -2.92 -5.60 25.99
C ASP A 130 -2.35 -4.32 25.39
N VAL A 131 -1.41 -4.47 24.45
CA VAL A 131 -0.96 -3.37 23.59
C VAL A 131 -1.81 -3.34 22.34
N ILE A 132 -2.42 -2.18 22.08
CA ILE A 132 -3.31 -1.99 20.94
C ILE A 132 -2.88 -0.82 20.07
N TYR A 133 -3.31 -0.88 18.82
CA TYR A 133 -3.16 0.16 17.82
C TYR A 133 -4.54 0.59 17.32
N ILE A 134 -4.88 1.87 17.48
CA ILE A 134 -6.14 2.48 17.06
C ILE A 134 -5.88 3.54 16.02
N GLU A 135 -6.52 3.43 14.86
CA GLU A 135 -6.52 4.49 13.85
C GLU A 135 -7.63 5.50 14.13
N ALA A 136 -7.28 6.78 14.23
CA ALA A 136 -8.25 7.83 14.57
C ALA A 136 -9.31 8.05 13.47
N ASN A 137 -8.93 7.89 12.20
CA ASN A 137 -9.81 8.17 11.06
C ASN A 137 -10.81 7.06 10.79
N SER A 138 -10.39 5.80 10.90
CA SER A 138 -11.22 4.63 10.57
C SER A 138 -11.90 4.03 11.81
N GLY A 139 -11.38 4.31 13.01
CA GLY A 139 -11.79 3.61 14.23
C GLY A 139 -11.37 2.14 14.25
N ALA A 140 -10.52 1.71 13.32
CA ALA A 140 -10.00 0.35 13.27
C ALA A 140 -9.04 0.11 14.44
N VAL A 141 -9.25 -1.01 15.13
CA VAL A 141 -8.43 -1.45 16.26
C VAL A 141 -7.72 -2.73 15.88
N LYS A 142 -6.46 -2.85 16.27
CA LYS A 142 -5.67 -4.08 16.16
C LYS A 142 -5.01 -4.40 17.50
N ARG A 143 -5.22 -5.61 18.00
CA ARG A 143 -4.49 -6.13 19.17
C ARG A 143 -3.10 -6.60 18.72
N GLN A 144 -2.04 -6.02 19.29
CA GLN A 144 -0.65 -6.41 18.97
C GLN A 144 -0.18 -7.57 19.85
N GLY A 145 -0.68 -7.68 21.08
CA GLY A 145 -0.31 -8.74 22.01
C GLY A 145 -0.43 -8.29 23.46
N ARG A 146 -0.07 -9.17 24.39
CA ARG A 146 -0.05 -8.88 25.83
C ARG A 146 1.20 -8.10 26.18
N CYS A 147 1.12 -7.12 27.06
CA CYS A 147 2.31 -6.38 27.47
C CYS A 147 3.28 -7.25 28.29
N ASP A 148 4.59 -7.17 27.99
CA ASP A 148 5.67 -7.85 28.71
C ASP A 148 5.65 -7.64 30.24
N THR A 149 5.09 -6.54 30.73
CA THR A 149 4.97 -6.25 32.18
C THR A 149 4.09 -7.29 32.90
N PHE A 150 3.19 -7.94 32.18
CA PHE A 150 2.27 -8.96 32.69
C PHE A 150 2.77 -10.39 32.43
N ALA A 151 3.93 -10.57 31.81
CA ALA A 151 4.57 -11.86 31.66
C ALA A 151 4.98 -12.38 33.05
N THR A 152 4.10 -13.13 33.70
CA THR A 152 4.48 -13.86 34.92
C THR A 152 5.18 -15.15 34.55
N GLU A 153 6.18 -15.56 35.34
CA GLU A 153 6.96 -16.79 35.09
C GLU A 153 6.14 -18.10 35.17
N PHE A 154 4.84 -18.01 35.47
CA PHE A 154 3.95 -19.15 35.72
C PHE A 154 2.79 -19.26 34.72
N ASP A 155 2.76 -18.43 33.68
CA ASP A 155 1.70 -18.50 32.69
C ASP A 155 2.02 -19.53 31.60
N LEU A 156 1.17 -20.55 31.46
CA LEU A 156 1.25 -21.57 30.40
C LEU A 156 0.60 -21.09 29.09
N GLU A 157 0.23 -19.81 29.02
CA GLU A 157 -0.46 -19.20 27.88
C GLU A 157 0.50 -18.89 26.72
N ALA A 158 0.14 -19.34 25.52
CA ALA A 158 0.89 -19.13 24.29
C ALA A 158 0.61 -17.75 23.65
N GLU A 159 0.38 -16.73 24.47
CA GLU A 159 0.14 -15.37 23.95
C GLU A 159 1.44 -14.71 23.48
N GLU A 160 1.34 -13.90 22.43
CA GLU A 160 2.46 -13.10 21.93
C GLU A 160 2.67 -11.91 22.86
N TYR A 161 3.82 -11.89 23.54
CA TYR A 161 4.21 -10.81 24.43
C TYR A 161 4.91 -9.71 23.64
N VAL A 162 4.43 -8.48 23.82
CA VAL A 162 4.92 -7.29 23.14
C VAL A 162 5.39 -6.24 24.15
N PRO A 163 6.52 -5.56 23.87
CA PRO A 163 7.06 -4.55 24.77
C PRO A 163 6.18 -3.30 24.77
N LEU A 164 6.21 -2.58 25.90
CA LEU A 164 5.60 -1.27 26.03
C LEU A 164 6.06 -0.32 24.90
N PRO A 165 5.12 0.29 24.16
CA PRO A 165 5.48 1.22 23.10
C PRO A 165 6.33 2.39 23.62
N LYS A 166 7.42 2.64 22.89
CA LYS A 166 8.28 3.80 23.11
C LYS A 166 7.69 4.99 22.36
N GLY A 167 7.63 6.14 23.02
CA GLY A 167 7.04 7.34 22.43
C GLY A 167 5.77 7.78 23.13
N ASP A 168 5.10 8.76 22.52
CA ASP A 168 3.85 9.33 23.00
C ASP A 168 2.68 8.44 22.57
N VAL A 169 1.59 8.45 23.35
CA VAL A 169 0.38 7.67 23.06
C VAL A 169 -0.23 8.05 21.71
N HIS A 170 -0.19 9.34 21.36
CA HIS A 170 -0.68 9.86 20.09
C HIS A 170 0.49 10.09 19.15
N LYS A 171 0.47 9.44 17.99
CA LYS A 171 1.49 9.58 16.95
C LYS A 171 0.83 10.03 15.65
N LYS A 172 1.56 10.85 14.90
CA LYS A 172 1.22 11.20 13.52
C LYS A 172 2.20 10.50 12.61
N ASN A 173 1.73 9.50 11.89
CA ASN A 173 2.54 8.72 10.99
C ASN A 173 2.23 9.13 9.56
N GLU A 174 3.27 9.51 8.81
CA GLU A 174 3.18 9.68 7.37
C GLU A 174 3.28 8.29 6.73
N ILE A 175 2.16 7.84 6.17
CA ILE A 175 2.08 6.58 5.44
C ILE A 175 2.19 6.92 3.96
N ILE A 176 3.25 6.40 3.35
CA ILE A 176 3.45 6.47 1.90
C ILE A 176 2.94 5.14 1.33
N GLN A 177 1.89 5.22 0.52
CA GLN A 177 1.34 4.07 -0.17
C GLN A 177 1.56 4.22 -1.67
N ASP A 178 2.28 3.27 -2.26
CA ASP A 178 2.51 3.20 -3.69
C ASP A 178 1.53 2.19 -4.30
N ILE A 179 0.68 2.62 -5.23
CA ILE A 179 -0.35 1.81 -5.87
C ILE A 179 -0.14 1.86 -7.39
N PRO A 180 0.02 0.72 -8.10
CA PRO A 180 0.07 0.70 -9.55
C PRO A 180 -1.25 1.22 -10.16
N LEU A 181 -1.17 1.98 -11.27
CA LEU A 181 -2.39 2.45 -11.95
C LEU A 181 -3.25 1.29 -12.46
N HIS A 182 -2.62 0.16 -12.80
CA HIS A 182 -3.36 -1.03 -13.21
C HIS A 182 -4.31 -1.56 -12.13
N ASP A 183 -3.87 -1.61 -10.87
CA ASP A 183 -4.70 -2.09 -9.76
C ASP A 183 -5.90 -1.15 -9.54
N LEU A 184 -5.68 0.15 -9.76
CA LEU A 184 -6.72 1.16 -9.74
C LEU A 184 -7.72 0.99 -10.88
N ASP A 185 -7.24 0.67 -12.09
CA ASP A 185 -8.07 0.39 -13.25
C ASP A 185 -8.95 -0.86 -13.00
N ILE A 186 -8.39 -1.92 -12.40
CA ILE A 186 -9.15 -3.13 -12.00
C ILE A 186 -10.19 -2.81 -10.92
N ALA A 187 -9.80 -2.06 -9.88
CA ALA A 187 -10.71 -1.68 -8.81
C ALA A 187 -11.91 -0.86 -9.33
N ASN A 188 -11.69 -0.03 -10.35
CA ASN A 188 -12.76 0.70 -11.03
C ASN A 188 -13.64 -0.19 -11.92
N ALA A 189 -13.08 -1.22 -12.55
CA ALA A 189 -13.78 -2.08 -13.50
C ALA A 189 -14.87 -2.96 -12.85
N ARG A 190 -14.82 -3.18 -11.53
CA ARG A 190 -15.86 -3.87 -10.75
C ARG A 190 -16.54 -2.89 -9.79
N PRO A 191 -17.66 -2.27 -10.17
CA PRO A 191 -18.29 -1.24 -9.35
C PRO A 191 -19.06 -1.86 -8.18
N GLN A 192 -18.34 -2.25 -7.13
CA GLN A 192 -18.89 -2.28 -5.76
C GLN A 192 -18.51 -0.96 -5.08
N GLY A 193 -19.18 0.12 -5.49
CA GLY A 193 -19.12 1.44 -4.83
C GLY A 193 -18.09 2.44 -5.40
N ALA A 194 -18.61 3.50 -6.02
CA ALA A 194 -18.00 4.82 -6.28
C ALA A 194 -16.66 4.92 -7.06
N GLU A 195 -16.79 5.15 -8.38
CA GLU A 195 -16.04 6.13 -9.20
C GLU A 195 -14.62 6.55 -8.74
N ILE A 196 -13.69 5.59 -8.63
CA ILE A 196 -12.33 5.82 -8.12
C ILE A 196 -11.53 6.74 -9.07
N ASN A 197 -11.87 6.78 -10.36
CA ASN A 197 -11.28 7.74 -11.31
C ASN A 197 -11.52 9.21 -10.93
N LYS A 198 -12.67 9.57 -10.36
CA LYS A 198 -12.89 10.93 -9.85
C LYS A 198 -12.11 11.18 -8.57
N VAL A 199 -12.01 10.18 -7.72
CA VAL A 199 -11.31 10.26 -6.43
C VAL A 199 -9.80 10.40 -6.63
N VAL A 200 -9.21 9.69 -7.59
CA VAL A 200 -7.77 9.76 -7.90
C VAL A 200 -7.41 11.07 -8.57
N ASN A 201 -8.21 11.53 -9.54
CA ASN A 201 -8.02 12.87 -10.11
C ASN A 201 -8.18 13.94 -9.02
N CYS A 202 -9.11 13.77 -8.08
CA CYS A 202 -9.27 14.66 -6.93
C CYS A 202 -8.03 14.64 -6.01
N TYR A 203 -7.44 13.47 -5.73
CA TYR A 203 -6.21 13.39 -4.93
C TYR A 203 -4.98 13.98 -5.63
N ILE A 204 -4.91 13.86 -6.96
CA ILE A 204 -3.86 14.51 -7.77
C ILE A 204 -4.07 16.02 -7.76
N ASP A 205 -5.29 16.49 -7.99
CA ASP A 205 -5.65 17.92 -8.03
C ASP A 205 -5.47 18.60 -6.66
N GLN A 206 -5.66 17.86 -5.57
CA GLN A 206 -5.42 18.32 -4.20
C GLN A 206 -3.94 18.23 -3.78
N GLY A 207 -3.06 17.67 -4.61
CA GLY A 207 -1.63 17.50 -4.31
C GLY A 207 -1.32 16.43 -3.26
N VAL A 208 -2.24 15.51 -3.01
CA VAL A 208 -2.11 14.40 -2.03
C VAL A 208 -1.40 13.19 -2.65
N ALA A 209 -1.50 13.05 -3.98
CA ALA A 209 -0.90 11.96 -4.73
C ALA A 209 0.07 12.45 -5.82
N GLU A 210 1.17 11.73 -5.99
CA GLU A 210 2.22 12.00 -6.97
C GLU A 210 2.35 10.80 -7.92
N LEU A 211 2.42 11.04 -9.23
CA LEU A 211 2.70 9.99 -10.19
C LEU A 211 4.19 9.63 -10.15
N VAL A 212 4.48 8.35 -9.93
CA VAL A 212 5.83 7.79 -9.93
C VAL A 212 6.02 7.02 -11.24
N PRO A 213 6.84 7.52 -12.17
CA PRO A 213 7.20 6.75 -13.34
C PRO A 213 8.07 5.56 -12.92
N GLY A 214 7.67 4.37 -13.33
CA GLY A 214 8.46 3.14 -13.17
C GLY A 214 9.15 2.71 -14.46
N VAL A 215 9.49 1.43 -14.51
CA VAL A 215 10.20 0.81 -15.62
C VAL A 215 9.38 -0.34 -16.19
N LEU A 216 9.11 -0.30 -17.50
CA LEU A 216 8.60 -1.44 -18.25
C LEU A 216 9.80 -2.16 -18.88
N PHE A 217 10.09 -3.38 -18.42
CA PHE A 217 11.14 -4.23 -18.96
C PHE A 217 10.54 -5.24 -19.92
N VAL A 218 10.97 -5.22 -21.19
CA VAL A 218 10.54 -6.20 -22.19
C VAL A 218 11.68 -7.18 -22.45
N ASP A 219 11.47 -8.45 -22.12
CA ASP A 219 12.33 -9.56 -22.53
C ASP A 219 11.92 -10.05 -23.92
N GLU A 220 12.83 -10.67 -24.67
CA GLU A 220 12.58 -11.19 -26.02
C GLU A 220 11.92 -10.16 -26.97
N VAL A 221 12.41 -8.91 -26.97
CA VAL A 221 11.87 -7.80 -27.79
C VAL A 221 11.75 -8.14 -29.29
N HIS A 222 12.59 -9.06 -29.79
CA HIS A 222 12.55 -9.55 -31.16
C HIS A 222 11.23 -10.25 -31.53
N MET A 223 10.44 -10.68 -30.54
CA MET A 223 9.11 -11.25 -30.74
C MET A 223 8.05 -10.18 -31.03
N LEU A 224 8.33 -8.88 -30.83
CA LEU A 224 7.36 -7.80 -31.07
C LEU A 224 7.29 -7.38 -32.55
N ASP A 225 6.06 -7.18 -33.05
CA ASP A 225 5.82 -6.65 -34.39
C ASP A 225 5.99 -5.12 -34.49
N ILE A 226 6.07 -4.60 -35.72
CA ILE A 226 6.16 -3.15 -36.00
C ILE A 226 4.99 -2.32 -35.41
N GLU A 227 3.80 -2.92 -35.32
CA GLU A 227 2.63 -2.29 -34.69
C GLU A 227 2.86 -2.03 -33.20
N CYS A 228 3.47 -2.99 -32.50
CA CYS A 228 3.82 -2.87 -31.08
C CYS A 228 4.84 -1.75 -30.86
N PHE A 229 5.88 -1.68 -31.69
CA PHE A 229 6.88 -0.59 -31.63
C PHE A 229 6.28 0.78 -31.92
N THR A 230 5.35 0.85 -32.89
CA THR A 230 4.65 2.09 -33.22
C THR A 230 3.79 2.55 -32.06
N TYR A 231 3.08 1.62 -31.40
CA TYR A 231 2.27 1.90 -30.23
C TYR A 231 3.12 2.35 -29.03
N LEU A 232 4.21 1.65 -28.72
CA LEU A 232 5.15 2.03 -27.66
C LEU A 232 5.72 3.45 -27.88
N LYS A 233 6.07 3.79 -29.13
CA LYS A 233 6.57 5.12 -29.48
C LYS A 233 5.54 6.23 -29.29
N LEU A 234 4.24 5.93 -29.45
CA LEU A 234 3.15 6.86 -29.18
C LEU A 234 2.93 7.10 -27.68
N LEU A 235 3.28 6.13 -26.83
CA LEU A 235 3.12 6.26 -25.39
C LEU A 235 4.22 7.14 -24.77
N LEU A 236 5.48 6.99 -25.17
CA LEU A 236 6.66 7.70 -24.63
C LEU A 236 6.59 9.25 -24.51
N PRO A 237 5.94 10.02 -25.41
CA PRO A 237 5.93 11.48 -25.28
C PRO A 237 5.03 12.03 -24.16
N CYS A 238 4.23 11.22 -23.45
CA CYS A 238 3.38 11.74 -22.39
C CYS A 238 4.22 12.17 -21.17
N PRO A 239 3.99 13.35 -20.56
CA PRO A 239 4.76 13.84 -19.40
C PRO A 239 4.62 12.96 -18.13
N SER A 240 3.68 12.02 -18.14
CA SER A 240 3.37 11.05 -17.08
C SER A 240 3.94 9.64 -17.36
N THR A 241 4.84 9.49 -18.33
CA THR A 241 5.26 8.17 -18.82
C THR A 241 6.36 7.51 -18.03
N CYS A 242 6.22 6.20 -17.90
CA CYS A 242 7.28 5.30 -17.48
C CYS A 242 8.42 5.23 -18.49
N VAL A 243 9.60 4.93 -17.97
CA VAL A 243 10.77 4.61 -18.79
C VAL A 243 10.59 3.20 -19.35
N VAL A 244 10.56 3.06 -20.68
CA VAL A 244 10.49 1.75 -21.33
C VAL A 244 11.92 1.27 -21.60
N THR A 245 12.32 0.18 -20.96
CA THR A 245 13.64 -0.43 -21.17
C THR A 245 13.45 -1.77 -21.89
N GLY A 246 13.88 -1.85 -23.15
CA GLY A 246 13.91 -3.11 -23.90
C GLY A 246 15.31 -3.74 -23.81
N CYS A 247 15.41 -4.99 -23.36
CA CYS A 247 16.64 -5.75 -23.54
C CYS A 247 16.59 -6.56 -24.82
N VAL A 248 17.61 -6.39 -25.67
CA VAL A 248 17.84 -7.27 -26.80
C VAL A 248 18.81 -8.37 -26.35
N THR A 249 18.40 -9.62 -26.51
CA THR A 249 19.29 -10.78 -26.53
C THR A 249 20.21 -10.70 -27.75
N GLU A 250 21.26 -9.87 -27.67
CA GLU A 250 22.49 -9.84 -28.49
C GLU A 250 23.35 -8.60 -28.11
N ASN A 251 23.70 -8.47 -26.83
CA ASN A 251 24.68 -7.49 -26.30
C ASN A 251 24.41 -5.99 -26.54
N ARG A 252 23.16 -5.56 -26.74
CA ARG A 252 22.80 -4.12 -26.72
C ARG A 252 21.54 -3.89 -25.90
N VAL A 253 21.67 -3.16 -24.79
CA VAL A 253 20.53 -2.63 -24.04
C VAL A 253 19.99 -1.43 -24.81
N CYS A 254 18.74 -1.52 -25.28
CA CYS A 254 18.04 -0.40 -25.91
C CYS A 254 17.14 0.25 -24.86
N VAL A 255 17.63 1.33 -24.25
CA VAL A 255 16.75 2.26 -23.53
C VAL A 255 16.06 3.10 -24.62
N ILE A 256 14.74 2.96 -24.75
CA ILE A 256 13.94 3.79 -25.68
C ILE A 256 13.43 5.01 -24.90
#